data_AF-A0A968D5X3-F1
#
_entry.id   AF-A0A968D5X3-F1
#
_cell.length_a   1.000
_cell.length_b   1.000
_cell.length_c   1.000
_cell.angle_alpha   90.00
_cell.angle_beta   90.00
_cell.angle_gamma   90.00
#
_symmetry.space_group_name_H-M   'P 1'
#
loop_
_entity.id
_entity.type
_entity.pdbx_description
1 polymer ?
#
loop_
_entity_poly.entity_id
_entity_poly.type
_entity_poly.pdbx_seq_one_letter_code
_entity_poly.pdbx_strand_id
1 'polypeptide(L)'
;MVKRYEFVFRNRKFLKLIAVLLFGLLASVLLFWNLVGTVWTVWDYQILDLFYRLAIKFDYGPPSSPKIVYLYITDNSYDYFGKHILDRSDLARIKHALVQFGPEAVAYDIIFARPSDSVSDQRFKESIEHLGNVYLPVAFELAEESRPFKWEAGTAFERLKSDFLAKPNEMSTGHPFYAVRALMQADAFAQAAVNTGHINALSDADGVYRQPSCWSKSTRFLYRR
;
A
#
# COMPACT_ATOMS: atom_id res chain seq x y z
N MET A 1 36.44 0.56 -53.57
CA MET A 1 37.25 -0.64 -53.25
C MET A 1 37.06 -0.93 -51.76
N VAL A 2 36.16 -1.85 -51.38
CA VAL A 2 35.84 -2.14 -49.98
C VAL A 2 36.58 -3.41 -49.57
N LYS A 3 37.55 -3.30 -48.66
CA LYS A 3 38.24 -4.47 -48.08
C LYS A 3 37.26 -5.20 -47.16
N ARG A 4 36.80 -6.38 -47.58
CA ARG A 4 36.13 -7.36 -46.70
C ARG A 4 37.20 -7.96 -45.79
N TYR A 5 37.14 -7.65 -44.49
CA TYR A 5 37.91 -8.35 -43.48
C TYR A 5 37.19 -9.66 -43.15
N GLU A 6 37.62 -10.77 -43.77
CA GLU A 6 37.20 -12.10 -43.33
C GLU A 6 38.05 -12.52 -42.12
N PHE A 7 37.40 -12.64 -40.96
CA PHE A 7 38.00 -13.24 -39.76
C PHE A 7 38.17 -14.74 -39.99
N VAL A 8 39.29 -15.15 -40.58
CA VAL A 8 39.62 -16.57 -40.79
C VAL A 8 40.24 -17.13 -39.51
N PHE A 9 39.44 -17.81 -38.69
CA PHE A 9 39.93 -18.56 -37.52
C PHE A 9 40.74 -19.78 -38.00
N ARG A 10 42.07 -19.64 -38.01
CA ARG A 10 43.03 -20.59 -38.62
C ARG A 10 43.18 -21.93 -37.89
N ASN A 11 42.64 -22.10 -36.66
CA ASN A 11 42.90 -23.30 -35.86
C ASN A 11 41.62 -23.88 -35.22
N ARG A 12 41.21 -25.07 -35.68
CA ARG A 12 40.03 -25.81 -35.18
C ARG A 12 40.11 -26.12 -33.67
N LYS A 13 41.31 -26.26 -33.09
CA LYS A 13 41.49 -26.47 -31.65
C LYS A 13 41.14 -25.21 -30.84
N PHE A 14 41.51 -24.03 -31.36
CA PHE A 14 41.16 -22.74 -30.74
C PHE A 14 39.66 -22.46 -30.80
N LEU A 15 39.01 -22.76 -31.93
CA LEU A 15 37.55 -22.64 -32.07
C LEU A 15 36.80 -23.52 -31.06
N LYS A 16 37.26 -24.77 -30.86
CA LYS A 16 36.69 -25.66 -29.83
C LYS A 16 36.89 -25.11 -28.41
N LEU A 17 38.06 -24.56 -28.12
CA LEU A 17 38.35 -23.97 -26.82
C LEU A 17 37.46 -22.75 -26.54
N ILE A 18 37.31 -21.86 -27.53
CA ILE A 18 36.40 -20.71 -27.45
C ILE A 18 34.95 -21.17 -27.26
N ALA A 19 34.50 -22.16 -28.01
CA ALA A 19 33.14 -22.70 -27.88
C ALA A 19 32.89 -23.31 -26.49
N VAL A 20 33.85 -24.05 -25.93
CA VAL A 20 33.75 -24.62 -24.58
C VAL A 20 33.72 -23.52 -23.52
N LEU A 21 34.55 -22.48 -23.65
CA LEU A 21 34.54 -21.35 -22.72
C LEU A 21 33.23 -20.56 -22.78
N LEU A 22 32.71 -20.30 -23.98
CA LEU A 22 31.43 -19.63 -24.17
C LEU A 22 30.27 -20.47 -23.60
N PHE A 23 30.29 -21.79 -23.83
CA PHE A 23 29.28 -22.68 -23.26
C PHE A 23 29.35 -22.74 -21.74
N GLY A 24 30.56 -22.82 -21.18
CA GLY A 24 30.78 -22.79 -19.73
C GLY A 24 30.31 -21.48 -19.11
N LEU A 25 30.57 -20.35 -19.76
CA LEU A 25 30.08 -19.04 -19.34
C LEU A 25 28.54 -18.94 -19.44
N LEU A 26 27.95 -19.42 -20.54
CA LEU A 26 26.50 -19.41 -20.70
C LEU A 26 25.83 -20.29 -19.63
N ALA A 27 26.37 -21.48 -19.38
CA ALA A 27 25.87 -22.39 -18.37
C ALA A 27 26.01 -21.81 -16.95
N SER A 28 27.13 -21.14 -16.63
CA SER A 28 27.30 -20.50 -15.33
C SER A 28 26.35 -19.34 -15.12
N VAL A 29 26.10 -18.53 -16.16
CA VAL A 29 25.15 -17.42 -16.12
C VAL A 29 23.71 -17.94 -15.99
N LEU A 30 23.33 -19.00 -16.71
CA LEU A 30 22.01 -19.64 -16.57
C LEU A 30 21.81 -20.27 -15.19
N LEU A 31 22.85 -20.93 -14.65
CA LEU A 31 22.83 -21.48 -13.29
C LEU A 31 22.71 -20.37 -12.25
N PHE A 32 23.45 -19.27 -12.42
CA PHE A 32 23.34 -18.08 -11.58
C PHE A 32 21.95 -17.46 -11.63
N TRP A 33 21.34 -17.31 -12.81
CA TRP A 33 19.96 -16.83 -12.93
C TRP A 33 18.94 -17.80 -12.35
N ASN A 34 19.15 -19.11 -12.44
CA ASN A 34 18.23 -20.07 -11.85
C ASN A 34 18.31 -20.07 -10.31
N LEU A 35 19.52 -19.96 -9.75
CA LEU A 35 19.75 -20.00 -8.31
C LEU A 35 19.47 -18.67 -7.60
N VAL A 36 19.72 -17.54 -8.27
CA VAL A 36 19.65 -16.20 -7.68
C VAL A 36 18.62 -15.32 -8.38
N GLY A 37 17.69 -15.88 -9.16
CA GLY A 37 16.85 -15.22 -10.16
C GLY A 37 16.09 -13.94 -9.78
N THR A 38 16.07 -13.56 -8.50
CA THR A 38 15.48 -12.33 -7.99
C THR A 38 16.47 -11.16 -7.80
N VAL A 39 17.79 -11.28 -8.04
CA VAL A 39 18.71 -10.12 -7.82
C VAL A 39 18.31 -8.91 -8.66
N TRP A 40 17.78 -9.14 -9.87
CA TRP A 40 17.39 -8.06 -10.78
C TRP A 40 16.16 -7.29 -10.31
N THR A 41 15.27 -7.88 -9.51
CA THR A 41 14.02 -7.22 -9.11
C THR A 41 14.29 -5.98 -8.26
N VAL A 42 15.30 -6.03 -7.38
CA VAL A 42 15.69 -4.90 -6.54
C VAL A 42 16.23 -3.73 -7.37
N TRP A 43 17.10 -4.03 -8.34
CA TRP A 43 17.64 -3.01 -9.24
C TRP A 43 16.56 -2.42 -10.13
N ASP A 44 15.64 -3.25 -10.62
CA ASP A 44 14.50 -2.81 -11.42
C ASP A 44 13.61 -1.83 -10.64
N TYR A 45 13.30 -2.17 -9.38
CA TYR A 45 12.54 -1.27 -8.49
C TYR A 45 13.24 0.07 -8.24
N GLN A 46 14.55 0.06 -8.01
CA GLN A 46 15.32 1.30 -7.82
C GLN A 46 15.37 2.17 -9.08
N ILE A 47 15.47 1.55 -10.25
CA ILE A 47 15.42 2.24 -11.55
C ILE A 47 14.02 2.84 -11.76
N LEU A 48 12.97 2.10 -11.43
CA LEU A 48 11.59 2.57 -11.52
C LEU A 48 11.34 3.76 -10.57
N ASP A 49 11.88 3.72 -9.35
CA ASP A 49 11.84 4.85 -8.41
C ASP A 49 12.57 6.08 -8.97
N LEU A 50 13.72 5.89 -9.61
CA LEU A 50 14.45 6.98 -10.26
C LEU A 50 13.60 7.61 -11.37
N PHE A 51 13.02 6.80 -12.25
CA PHE A 51 12.14 7.29 -13.32
C PHE A 51 10.92 8.01 -12.75
N TYR A 52 10.32 7.51 -11.67
CA TYR A 52 9.19 8.16 -11.02
C TYR A 52 9.57 9.53 -10.44
N ARG A 53 10.72 9.63 -9.75
CA ARG A 53 11.24 10.91 -9.25
C ARG A 53 11.54 11.90 -10.37
N LEU A 54 12.11 11.42 -11.48
CA LEU A 54 12.39 12.25 -12.65
C LEU A 54 11.09 12.71 -13.30
N ALA A 55 10.10 11.83 -13.45
CA ALA A 55 8.79 12.18 -13.99
C ALA A 55 8.13 13.28 -13.17
N ILE A 56 8.13 13.18 -11.83
CA ILE A 56 7.62 14.24 -10.95
C ILE A 56 8.42 15.53 -11.11
N LYS A 57 9.76 15.46 -11.13
CA LYS A 57 10.63 16.63 -11.27
C LYS A 57 10.39 17.38 -12.58
N PHE A 58 10.07 16.67 -13.65
CA PHE A 58 9.77 17.24 -14.97
C PHE A 58 8.27 17.43 -15.23
N ASP A 59 7.43 17.37 -14.19
CA ASP A 59 5.98 17.60 -14.24
C ASP A 59 5.21 16.63 -15.18
N TYR A 60 5.77 15.44 -15.41
CA TYR A 60 5.10 14.32 -16.11
C TYR A 60 4.33 13.41 -15.14
N GLY A 61 4.29 13.74 -13.85
CA GLY A 61 3.48 13.03 -12.88
C GLY A 61 1.97 13.27 -13.10
N PRO A 62 1.10 12.40 -12.56
CA PRO A 62 -0.33 12.66 -12.57
C PRO A 62 -0.62 13.99 -11.85
N PRO A 63 -1.45 14.89 -12.43
CA PRO A 63 -1.74 16.17 -11.80
C PRO A 63 -2.46 15.95 -10.48
N SER A 64 -2.04 16.66 -9.43
CA SER A 64 -2.75 16.64 -8.15
C SER A 64 -4.15 17.23 -8.32
N SER A 65 -5.15 16.57 -7.75
CA SER A 65 -6.50 17.11 -7.76
C SER A 65 -6.61 18.29 -6.79
N PRO A 66 -7.09 19.46 -7.22
CA PRO A 66 -7.29 20.60 -6.32
C PRO A 66 -8.40 20.34 -5.28
N LYS A 67 -9.13 19.24 -5.39
CA LYS A 67 -10.19 18.83 -4.47
C LYS A 67 -9.69 17.98 -3.30
N ILE A 68 -8.44 17.51 -3.36
CA ILE A 68 -7.86 16.61 -2.35
C ILE A 68 -6.78 17.38 -1.61
N VAL A 69 -6.93 17.48 -0.30
CA VAL A 69 -5.95 18.12 0.59
C VAL A 69 -5.43 17.07 1.56
N TYR A 70 -4.11 16.92 1.60
CA TYR A 70 -3.43 16.06 2.55
C TYR A 70 -3.03 16.86 3.78
N LEU A 71 -3.38 16.35 4.95
CA LEU A 71 -2.98 16.90 6.23
C LEU A 71 -1.98 15.93 6.86
N TYR A 72 -0.72 16.35 6.88
CA TYR A 72 0.37 15.57 7.42
C TYR A 72 0.58 15.91 8.89
N ILE A 73 0.73 14.88 9.72
CA ILE A 73 1.25 15.02 11.09
C ILE A 73 2.76 14.82 10.98
N THR A 74 3.51 15.90 11.20
CA THR A 74 4.98 15.93 11.09
C THR A 74 5.62 16.35 12.41
N ASP A 75 6.95 16.34 12.48
CA ASP A 75 7.70 16.83 13.65
C ASP A 75 7.30 18.26 14.04
N ASN A 76 7.10 19.15 13.05
CA ASN A 76 6.61 20.51 13.28
C ASN A 76 5.21 20.53 13.94
N SER A 77 4.39 19.52 13.68
CA SER A 77 3.09 19.37 14.34
C SER A 77 3.26 18.99 15.80
N TYR A 78 4.16 18.03 16.10
CA TYR A 78 4.47 17.65 17.48
C TYR A 78 5.05 18.82 18.28
N ASP A 79 5.96 19.59 17.69
CA ASP A 79 6.53 20.80 18.29
C ASP A 79 5.46 21.86 18.57
N TYR A 80 4.53 22.08 17.64
CA TYR A 80 3.42 23.03 17.83
C TYR A 80 2.49 22.63 18.98
N PHE A 81 2.17 21.34 19.10
CA PHE A 81 1.32 20.84 20.18
C PHE A 81 2.09 20.67 21.50
N GLY A 82 3.43 20.70 21.46
CA GLY A 82 4.29 20.45 22.62
C GLY A 82 4.16 19.02 23.16
N LYS A 83 3.80 18.06 22.30
CA LYS A 83 3.54 16.66 22.67
C LYS A 83 4.23 15.73 21.68
N HIS A 84 4.77 14.62 22.17
CA HIS A 84 5.35 13.58 21.31
C HIS A 84 4.31 12.66 20.66
N ILE A 85 3.06 12.70 21.14
CA ILE A 85 1.95 11.92 20.60
C ILE A 85 0.71 12.83 20.61
N LEU A 86 0.01 12.90 19.48
CA LEU A 86 -1.28 13.58 19.41
C LEU A 86 -2.35 12.66 20.01
N ASP A 87 -3.10 13.19 20.96
CA ASP A 87 -4.22 12.46 21.55
C ASP A 87 -5.51 12.63 20.73
N ARG A 88 -6.56 11.90 21.12
CA ARG A 88 -7.85 11.95 20.42
C ARG A 88 -8.58 13.29 20.62
N SER A 89 -8.28 14.03 21.68
CA SER A 89 -8.79 15.40 21.87
C SER A 89 -8.11 16.38 20.88
N ASP A 90 -6.82 16.19 20.60
CA ASP A 90 -6.08 16.98 19.61
C ASP A 90 -6.64 16.76 18.20
N LEU A 91 -6.95 15.50 17.84
CA LEU A 91 -7.60 15.16 16.57
C LEU A 91 -9.02 15.74 16.48
N ALA A 92 -9.80 15.71 17.57
CA ALA A 92 -11.10 16.37 17.64
C ALA A 92 -10.98 17.90 17.45
N ARG A 93 -9.91 18.53 17.97
CA ARG A 93 -9.64 19.95 17.78
C ARG A 93 -9.30 20.30 16.33
N ILE A 94 -8.44 19.51 15.68
CA ILE A 94 -8.14 19.67 14.24
C ILE A 94 -9.43 19.64 13.43
N LYS A 95 -10.33 18.72 13.78
CA LYS A 95 -11.62 18.61 13.11
C LYS A 95 -12.48 19.87 13.22
N HIS A 96 -12.47 20.60 14.34
CA HIS A 96 -13.19 21.88 14.43
C HIS A 96 -12.68 22.92 13.42
N ALA A 97 -11.38 22.92 13.12
CA ALA A 97 -10.85 23.74 12.05
C ALA A 97 -11.32 23.25 10.67
N LEU A 98 -11.35 21.93 10.44
CA LEU A 98 -11.82 21.34 9.18
C LEU A 98 -13.27 21.67 8.85
N VAL A 99 -14.15 21.76 9.86
CA VAL A 99 -15.55 22.15 9.66
C VAL A 99 -15.67 23.49 8.92
N GLN A 100 -14.77 24.45 9.18
CA GLN A 100 -14.80 25.77 8.56
C GLN A 100 -14.53 25.72 7.05
N PHE A 101 -13.86 24.67 6.56
CA PHE A 101 -13.55 24.47 5.15
C PHE A 101 -14.64 23.67 4.41
N GLY A 102 -15.63 23.13 5.12
CA GLY A 102 -16.74 22.37 4.53
C GLY A 102 -16.30 21.20 3.64
N PRO A 103 -15.40 20.31 4.09
CA PRO A 103 -14.96 19.17 3.28
C PRO A 103 -16.15 18.25 2.98
N GLU A 104 -16.20 17.69 1.77
CA GLU A 104 -17.20 16.67 1.40
C GLU A 104 -16.97 15.33 2.11
N ALA A 105 -15.70 15.00 2.38
CA ALA A 105 -15.28 13.80 3.07
C ALA A 105 -13.99 14.04 3.84
N VAL A 106 -13.87 13.42 5.03
CA VAL A 106 -12.63 13.39 5.81
C VAL A 106 -12.21 11.94 6.02
N ALA A 107 -11.06 11.55 5.49
CA ALA A 107 -10.50 10.22 5.66
C ALA A 107 -9.30 10.26 6.60
N TYR A 108 -9.22 9.28 7.50
CA TYR A 108 -8.07 9.08 8.37
C TYR A 108 -7.19 7.94 7.84
N ASP A 109 -5.89 8.03 8.06
CA ASP A 109 -4.92 6.94 7.81
C ASP A 109 -4.39 6.37 9.13
N ILE A 110 -5.26 6.30 10.15
CA ILE A 110 -4.93 5.83 11.50
C ILE A 110 -6.03 4.90 11.99
N ILE A 111 -5.65 3.78 12.61
CA ILE A 111 -6.58 2.81 13.20
C ILE A 111 -6.62 2.96 14.72
N PHE A 112 -7.79 3.34 15.24
CA PHE A 112 -8.07 3.53 16.66
C PHE A 112 -8.71 2.27 17.26
N ALA A 113 -7.98 1.14 17.23
CA ALA A 113 -8.53 -0.16 17.64
C ALA A 113 -8.74 -0.31 19.16
N ARG A 114 -7.91 0.36 19.98
CA ARG A 114 -7.93 0.21 21.44
C ARG A 114 -8.45 1.47 22.14
N PRO A 115 -9.13 1.37 23.28
CA PRO A 115 -9.49 2.53 24.07
C PRO A 115 -8.23 3.28 24.54
N SER A 116 -8.34 4.59 24.67
CA SER A 116 -7.31 5.45 25.26
C SER A 116 -7.88 6.07 26.53
N ASP A 117 -7.81 7.38 26.69
CA ASP A 117 -8.53 8.14 27.71
C ASP A 117 -10.02 8.28 27.37
N SER A 118 -10.90 7.95 28.32
CA SER A 118 -12.36 7.97 28.11
C SER A 118 -12.92 9.34 27.71
N VAL A 119 -12.36 10.44 28.25
CA VAL A 119 -12.81 11.80 27.93
C VAL A 119 -12.40 12.18 26.51
N SER A 120 -11.17 11.85 26.13
CA SER A 120 -10.64 12.08 24.79
C SER A 120 -11.34 11.23 23.73
N ASP A 121 -11.66 9.98 24.06
CA ASP A 121 -12.41 9.06 23.21
C ASP A 121 -13.82 9.60 22.96
N GLN A 122 -14.51 10.04 24.01
CA GLN A 122 -15.84 10.61 23.90
C GLN A 122 -15.83 11.87 23.03
N ARG A 123 -14.88 12.79 23.26
CA ARG A 123 -14.74 14.00 22.43
C ARG A 123 -14.50 13.65 20.96
N PHE A 124 -13.64 12.68 20.68
CA PHE A 124 -13.36 12.27 19.32
C PHE A 124 -14.58 11.64 18.65
N LYS A 125 -15.31 10.78 19.36
CA LYS A 125 -16.59 10.21 18.89
C LYS A 125 -17.59 11.30 18.54
N GLU A 126 -17.89 12.20 19.47
CA GLU A 126 -18.83 13.31 19.26
C GLU A 126 -18.40 14.19 18.08
N SER A 127 -17.09 14.38 17.95
CA SER A 127 -16.52 15.04 16.80
C SER A 127 -16.92 14.28 15.52
N ILE A 128 -16.61 12.99 15.36
CA ILE A 128 -16.95 12.21 14.17
C ILE A 128 -18.45 12.32 13.83
N GLU A 129 -19.33 12.14 14.82
CA GLU A 129 -20.79 12.24 14.66
C GLU A 129 -21.21 13.62 14.14
N HIS A 130 -20.66 14.70 14.69
CA HIS A 130 -21.04 16.08 14.31
C HIS A 130 -20.70 16.44 12.86
N LEU A 131 -19.64 15.87 12.28
CA LEU A 131 -19.29 16.18 10.89
C LEU A 131 -20.05 15.30 9.89
N GLY A 132 -20.37 14.07 10.28
CA GLY A 132 -21.27 13.21 9.51
C GLY A 132 -20.75 12.83 8.12
N ASN A 133 -19.45 12.99 7.84
CA ASN A 133 -18.79 12.59 6.59
C ASN A 133 -17.36 12.06 6.80
N VAL A 134 -17.13 11.46 7.97
CA VAL A 134 -15.85 10.85 8.33
C VAL A 134 -15.78 9.41 7.88
N TYR A 135 -14.62 9.06 7.34
CA TYR A 135 -14.25 7.73 6.88
C TYR A 135 -13.06 7.21 7.67
N LEU A 136 -13.25 6.07 8.32
CA LEU A 136 -12.20 5.45 9.12
C LEU A 136 -11.64 4.19 8.44
N PRO A 137 -10.32 3.98 8.49
CA PRO A 137 -9.71 2.87 7.80
C PRO A 137 -9.81 1.56 8.58
N VAL A 138 -9.63 0.46 7.86
CA VAL A 138 -9.48 -0.90 8.34
C VAL A 138 -8.18 -1.45 7.75
N ALA A 139 -7.46 -2.29 8.49
CA ALA A 139 -6.33 -3.03 7.93
C ALA A 139 -6.63 -4.51 7.96
N PHE A 140 -6.33 -5.22 6.87
CA PHE A 140 -6.46 -6.68 6.81
C PHE A 140 -5.11 -7.36 7.04
N GLU A 141 -5.12 -8.48 7.74
CA GLU A 141 -4.02 -9.43 7.68
C GLU A 141 -4.19 -10.25 6.39
N LEU A 142 -3.18 -10.22 5.54
CA LEU A 142 -3.20 -10.85 4.22
C LEU A 142 -2.39 -12.14 4.24
N ALA A 143 -2.92 -13.18 3.60
CA ALA A 143 -2.27 -14.48 3.44
C ALA A 143 -2.30 -14.92 1.96
N GLU A 144 -1.29 -15.66 1.52
CA GLU A 144 -1.25 -16.22 0.15
C GLU A 144 -2.20 -17.42 -0.03
N GLU A 145 -2.47 -18.12 1.07
CA GLU A 145 -3.35 -19.29 1.10
C GLU A 145 -4.70 -18.94 1.73
N SER A 146 -5.76 -19.59 1.25
CA SER A 146 -7.08 -19.49 1.86
C SER A 146 -7.06 -20.01 3.30
N ARG A 147 -7.52 -19.17 4.22
CA ARG A 147 -7.70 -19.53 5.63
C ARG A 147 -9.02 -18.92 6.10
N PRO A 148 -9.76 -19.60 7.00
CA PRO A 148 -10.97 -19.04 7.57
C PRO A 148 -10.70 -17.68 8.21
N PHE A 149 -11.50 -16.67 7.83
CA PHE A 149 -11.41 -15.35 8.42
C PHE A 149 -11.74 -15.41 9.92
N LYS A 150 -10.87 -14.83 10.75
CA LYS A 150 -11.06 -14.71 12.20
C LYS A 150 -11.96 -13.52 12.50
N TRP A 151 -13.23 -13.80 12.76
CA TRP A 151 -14.21 -12.81 13.18
C TRP A 151 -14.09 -12.54 14.68
N GLU A 152 -14.17 -11.26 15.06
CA GLU A 152 -14.28 -10.83 16.45
C GLU A 152 -15.68 -10.24 16.67
N ALA A 153 -16.10 -10.18 17.93
CA ALA A 153 -17.36 -9.55 18.29
C ALA A 153 -17.23 -8.01 18.23
N GLY A 154 -18.32 -7.33 17.91
CA GLY A 154 -18.38 -5.87 17.93
C GLY A 154 -19.13 -5.29 16.74
N THR A 155 -19.64 -4.08 16.91
CA THR A 155 -20.40 -3.39 15.85
C THR A 155 -19.54 -3.13 14.62
N ALA A 156 -18.24 -2.88 14.79
CA ALA A 156 -17.33 -2.68 13.67
C ALA A 156 -17.27 -3.92 12.76
N PHE A 157 -17.13 -5.12 13.34
CA PHE A 157 -17.09 -6.38 12.60
C PHE A 157 -18.43 -6.75 11.98
N GLU A 158 -19.54 -6.47 12.65
CA GLU A 158 -20.88 -6.67 12.07
C GLU A 158 -21.10 -5.78 10.84
N ARG A 159 -20.71 -4.50 10.90
CA ARG A 159 -20.73 -3.59 9.74
C ARG A 159 -19.84 -4.09 8.61
N LEU A 160 -18.64 -4.57 8.91
CA LEU A 160 -17.76 -5.17 7.89
C LEU A 160 -18.45 -6.32 7.16
N LYS A 161 -19.17 -7.16 7.91
CA LYS A 161 -19.88 -8.33 7.40
C LYS A 161 -21.14 -7.96 6.60
N SER A 162 -21.88 -6.94 7.01
CA SER A 162 -23.11 -6.51 6.32
C SER A 162 -22.84 -5.65 5.09
N ASP A 163 -21.95 -4.67 5.21
CA ASP A 163 -21.86 -3.56 4.25
C ASP A 163 -20.82 -3.82 3.16
N PHE A 164 -19.80 -4.62 3.45
CA PHE A 164 -18.61 -4.76 2.59
C PHE A 164 -18.36 -6.18 2.10
N LEU A 165 -19.03 -7.17 2.69
CA LEU A 165 -18.77 -8.55 2.36
C LEU A 165 -19.39 -8.92 1.01
N ALA A 166 -18.63 -8.70 -0.06
CA ALA A 166 -18.92 -9.21 -1.38
C ALA A 166 -18.07 -10.45 -1.67
N LYS A 167 -18.60 -11.41 -2.45
CA LYS A 167 -17.79 -12.47 -3.05
C LYS A 167 -17.31 -12.01 -4.42
N PRO A 168 -16.00 -11.83 -4.63
CA PRO A 168 -15.43 -11.63 -5.95
C PRO A 168 -15.87 -12.71 -6.93
N ASN A 169 -16.16 -12.33 -8.17
CA ASN A 169 -16.10 -13.30 -9.27
C ASN A 169 -14.75 -13.13 -9.95
N GLU A 170 -13.93 -14.17 -9.92
CA GLU A 170 -12.58 -14.15 -10.48
C GLU A 170 -12.67 -14.44 -11.97
N MET A 171 -12.37 -13.43 -12.81
CA MET A 171 -12.48 -13.55 -14.26
C MET A 171 -11.18 -14.05 -14.93
N SER A 172 -10.12 -14.33 -14.16
CA SER A 172 -8.81 -14.77 -14.65
C SER A 172 -8.08 -15.67 -13.64
N THR A 173 -6.89 -16.18 -14.00
CA THR A 173 -5.96 -16.87 -13.09
C THR A 173 -5.21 -15.85 -12.24
N GLY A 174 -5.89 -15.21 -11.30
CA GLY A 174 -5.24 -14.39 -10.29
C GLY A 174 -4.66 -15.25 -9.17
N HIS A 175 -3.66 -14.72 -8.48
CA HIS A 175 -3.23 -15.20 -7.17
C HIS A 175 -3.50 -14.09 -6.13
N PRO A 176 -4.77 -13.73 -5.86
CA PRO A 176 -5.07 -12.67 -4.91
C PRO A 176 -4.73 -13.12 -3.49
N PHE A 177 -4.35 -12.15 -2.65
CA PHE A 177 -4.24 -12.39 -1.22
C PHE A 177 -5.62 -12.63 -0.60
N TYR A 178 -5.61 -13.44 0.45
CA TYR A 178 -6.76 -13.76 1.28
C TYR A 178 -6.71 -12.91 2.54
N ALA A 179 -7.79 -12.19 2.84
CA ALA A 179 -7.91 -11.51 4.12
C ALA A 179 -8.27 -12.56 5.18
N VAL A 180 -7.45 -12.70 6.22
CA VAL A 180 -7.64 -13.73 7.27
C VAL A 180 -8.05 -13.12 8.62
N ARG A 181 -7.81 -11.83 8.81
CA ARG A 181 -8.23 -11.05 9.98
C ARG A 181 -8.34 -9.58 9.58
N ALA A 182 -9.10 -8.80 10.33
CA ALA A 182 -9.12 -7.34 10.22
C ALA A 182 -8.77 -6.69 11.55
N LEU A 183 -7.94 -5.65 11.50
CA LEU A 183 -7.77 -4.69 12.57
C LEU A 183 -8.78 -3.55 12.34
N MET A 184 -9.82 -3.54 13.17
CA MET A 184 -10.93 -2.61 13.09
C MET A 184 -10.75 -1.42 14.02
N GLN A 185 -11.56 -0.38 13.80
CA GLN A 185 -11.74 0.72 14.74
C GLN A 185 -12.49 0.24 15.99
N ALA A 186 -12.31 0.92 17.11
CA ALA A 186 -13.17 0.72 18.28
C ALA A 186 -14.64 0.97 17.91
N ASP A 187 -15.55 0.17 18.48
CA ASP A 187 -16.97 0.15 18.10
C ASP A 187 -17.64 1.53 18.17
N ALA A 188 -17.31 2.34 19.17
CA ALA A 188 -17.84 3.69 19.32
C ALA A 188 -17.51 4.59 18.10
N PHE A 189 -16.30 4.47 17.55
CA PHE A 189 -15.88 5.23 16.38
C PHE A 189 -16.43 4.64 15.08
N ALA A 190 -16.47 3.31 15.00
CA ALA A 190 -17.05 2.62 13.86
C ALA A 190 -18.55 2.93 13.69
N GLN A 191 -19.29 3.13 14.79
CA GLN A 191 -20.70 3.55 14.75
C GLN A 191 -20.86 5.00 14.30
N ALA A 192 -20.00 5.90 14.80
CA ALA A 192 -20.04 7.32 14.48
C ALA A 192 -19.63 7.63 13.02
N ALA A 193 -18.73 6.83 12.44
CA ALA A 193 -18.23 7.03 11.09
C ALA A 193 -19.29 6.67 10.03
N VAL A 194 -19.29 7.41 8.92
CA VAL A 194 -20.21 7.16 7.80
C VAL A 194 -19.90 5.83 7.15
N ASN A 195 -18.63 5.60 6.85
CA ASN A 195 -18.20 4.37 6.21
C ASN A 195 -16.75 4.05 6.54
N THR A 196 -16.31 2.88 6.10
CA THR A 196 -14.92 2.44 6.20
C THR A 196 -14.30 2.27 4.81
N GLY A 197 -12.97 2.28 4.78
CA GLY A 197 -12.17 1.74 3.68
C GLY A 197 -10.96 1.01 4.23
N HIS A 198 -9.99 0.67 3.38
CA HIS A 198 -8.80 -0.05 3.82
C HIS A 198 -7.51 0.71 3.51
N ILE A 199 -6.47 0.45 4.32
CA ILE A 199 -5.15 1.09 4.23
C ILE A 199 -4.01 0.06 4.16
N ASN A 200 -4.32 -1.11 3.59
CA ASN A 200 -3.32 -2.16 3.44
C ASN A 200 -2.17 -1.68 2.56
N ALA A 201 -0.94 -1.88 3.03
CA ALA A 201 0.27 -1.67 2.26
C ALA A 201 1.08 -2.97 2.29
N LEU A 202 1.36 -3.51 1.10
CA LEU A 202 2.27 -4.63 0.93
C LEU A 202 3.64 -4.07 0.58
N SER A 203 4.67 -4.55 1.27
CA SER A 203 6.04 -4.23 0.90
C SER A 203 6.45 -5.05 -0.31
N ASP A 204 7.16 -4.44 -1.24
CA ASP A 204 7.82 -5.16 -2.33
C ASP A 204 8.97 -6.04 -1.79
N ALA A 205 9.58 -6.83 -2.67
CA ALA A 205 10.67 -7.75 -2.31
C ALA A 205 11.90 -7.06 -1.69
N ASP A 206 12.06 -5.75 -1.89
CA ASP A 206 13.12 -4.91 -1.31
C ASP A 206 12.70 -4.20 0.00
N GLY A 207 11.47 -4.46 0.50
CA GLY A 207 10.93 -3.88 1.72
C GLY A 207 10.34 -2.49 1.56
N VAL A 208 10.34 -1.92 0.35
CA VAL A 208 9.76 -0.60 0.08
C VAL A 208 8.27 -0.73 -0.27
N TYR A 209 7.46 0.18 0.25
CA TYR A 209 6.02 0.24 -0.03
C TYR A 209 5.76 1.15 -1.23
N ARG A 210 5.56 0.55 -2.42
CA ARG A 210 5.22 1.31 -3.65
C ARG A 210 3.76 1.19 -4.05
N GLN A 211 3.10 0.12 -3.64
CA GLN A 211 1.71 -0.18 -3.96
C GLN A 211 0.85 -0.13 -2.69
N PRO A 212 0.54 1.06 -2.16
CA PRO A 212 -0.49 1.18 -1.14
C PRO A 212 -1.83 0.83 -1.81
N SER A 213 -2.51 -0.22 -1.31
CA SER A 213 -3.90 -0.45 -1.70
C SER A 213 -4.74 0.62 -1.03
N CYS A 214 -4.96 1.72 -1.74
CA CYS A 214 -5.66 2.89 -1.24
C CYS A 214 -7.05 3.01 -1.87
N TRP A 215 -8.03 3.26 -0.99
CA TRP A 215 -9.37 3.81 -1.20
C TRP A 215 -9.86 4.02 -2.64
N SER A 216 -10.85 3.21 -3.04
CA SER A 216 -11.78 3.57 -4.12
C SER A 216 -13.12 2.86 -3.95
N LYS A 217 -14.21 3.65 -3.86
CA LYS A 217 -15.60 3.14 -3.97
C LYS A 217 -15.89 2.56 -5.37
N SER A 218 -15.07 2.89 -6.36
CA SER A 218 -15.21 2.43 -7.75
C SER A 218 -14.41 1.17 -8.05
N THR A 219 -13.51 0.76 -7.16
CA THR A 219 -12.66 -0.41 -7.36
C THR A 219 -12.95 -1.38 -6.22
N ARG A 220 -13.86 -2.32 -6.49
CA ARG A 220 -14.01 -3.52 -5.68
C ARG A 220 -12.64 -4.20 -5.64
N PHE A 221 -11.86 -3.99 -4.58
CA PHE A 221 -10.66 -4.78 -4.35
C PHE A 221 -11.06 -6.11 -3.71
N LEU A 222 -10.61 -7.18 -4.35
CA LEU A 222 -11.14 -8.53 -4.23
C LEU A 222 -10.22 -9.35 -3.33
N TYR A 223 -10.45 -9.30 -2.01
CA TYR A 223 -9.82 -10.28 -1.12
C TYR A 223 -10.67 -11.55 -1.11
N ARG A 224 -10.03 -12.69 -1.35
CA ARG A 224 -10.70 -14.00 -1.32
C ARG A 224 -10.77 -14.50 0.13
N ARG A 225 -11.79 -15.30 0.45
CA ARG A 225 -11.88 -16.07 1.70
C ARG A 225 -11.16 -17.39 1.52
#